data_AF-A0AA95RMN4-F1
#
_entry.id   AF-A0AA95RMN4-F1
#
_cell.length_a   1.000
_cell.length_b   1.000
_cell.length_c   1.000
_cell.angle_alpha   90.00
_cell.angle_beta   90.00
_cell.angle_gamma   90.00
#
_symmetry.space_group_name_H-M   'P 1'
#
loop_
_entity.id
_entity.type
_entity.pdbx_description
1 polymer ?
#
loop_
_entity_poly.entity_id
_entity_poly.type
_entity_poly.pdbx_seq_one_letter_code
_entity_poly.pdbx_strand_id
1 'polypeptide(L)'
;MYFHLFAALLFFGISVSSHAIPETHLTALLLSGFIALLIFLKDLFQHLNYKFLDQASKAEKENILNLSSFKGRFIMIRNEESPLSNDFTFMIFHNGSIEIPLFCRNQSVIQKAAHSKNELIVYYKDYILVNVEEIEKTPKP
;
A
#
# COMPACT_ATOMS: atom_id res chain seq x y z
N MET A 1 -8.17 17.77 0.96
CA MET A 1 -8.40 16.88 -0.20
C MET A 1 -9.54 17.35 -1.10
N TYR A 2 -10.83 17.09 -0.80
CA TYR A 2 -11.93 17.40 -1.74
C TYR A 2 -12.04 18.87 -2.16
N PHE A 3 -11.78 19.81 -1.24
CA PHE A 3 -11.74 21.24 -1.56
C PHE A 3 -10.64 21.60 -2.57
N HIS A 4 -9.47 20.96 -2.48
CA HIS A 4 -8.35 21.18 -3.41
C HIS A 4 -8.67 20.61 -4.80
N LEU A 5 -9.34 19.44 -4.86
CA LEU A 5 -9.83 18.89 -6.12
C LEU A 5 -10.88 19.80 -6.77
N PHE A 6 -11.85 20.26 -5.98
CA PHE A 6 -12.87 21.19 -6.46
C PHE A 6 -12.24 22.49 -6.99
N ALA A 7 -11.29 23.07 -6.26
CA ALA A 7 -10.57 24.27 -6.69
C ALA A 7 -9.80 24.04 -7.99
N ALA A 8 -9.10 22.90 -8.14
CA ALA A 8 -8.39 22.56 -9.37
C ALA A 8 -9.36 22.46 -10.57
N LEU A 9 -10.48 21.75 -10.39
CA LEU A 9 -11.52 21.63 -11.41
C LEU A 9 -12.14 22.98 -11.78
N LEU A 10 -12.36 23.85 -10.79
CA LEU A 10 -12.89 25.19 -11.00
C LEU A 10 -11.92 26.07 -11.80
N PHE A 11 -10.63 26.09 -11.43
CA PHE A 11 -9.62 26.86 -12.14
C PHE A 11 -9.41 26.38 -13.56
N PHE A 12 -9.32 25.07 -13.78
CA PHE A 12 -9.22 24.51 -15.14
C PHE A 12 -10.49 24.71 -15.96
N GLY A 13 -11.67 24.54 -15.33
CA GLY A 13 -12.96 24.78 -15.97
C GLY A 13 -13.10 26.22 -16.47
N ILE A 14 -12.73 27.21 -15.64
CA ILE A 14 -12.74 28.63 -16.02
C ILE A 14 -11.75 28.89 -17.16
N SER A 15 -10.54 28.33 -17.07
CA SER A 15 -9.49 28.54 -18.06
C SER A 15 -9.85 28.00 -19.45
N VAL A 16 -10.58 26.88 -19.52
CA VAL A 16 -11.03 26.28 -20.79
C VAL A 16 -12.28 26.96 -21.34
N SER A 17 -13.17 27.46 -20.47
CA SER A 17 -14.49 27.93 -20.89
C SER A 17 -14.51 29.41 -21.30
N SER A 18 -13.60 30.24 -20.78
CA SER A 18 -13.66 31.69 -20.99
C SER A 18 -12.56 32.18 -21.94
N HIS A 19 -12.97 32.47 -23.18
CA HIS A 19 -12.10 33.03 -24.22
C HIS A 19 -11.81 34.54 -24.00
N ALA A 20 -12.44 35.16 -23.00
CA ALA A 20 -12.33 36.59 -22.69
C ALA A 20 -11.27 36.91 -21.62
N ILE A 21 -10.55 35.91 -21.11
CA ILE A 21 -9.55 36.10 -20.06
C ILE A 21 -8.25 36.62 -20.71
N PRO A 22 -7.69 37.76 -20.26
CA PRO A 22 -6.38 38.22 -20.70
C PRO A 22 -5.29 37.18 -20.42
N GLU A 23 -4.32 37.02 -21.32
CA GLU A 23 -3.29 35.96 -21.24
C GLU A 23 -2.56 35.90 -19.88
N THR A 24 -2.30 37.05 -19.27
CA THR A 24 -1.65 37.16 -17.95
C THR A 24 -2.49 36.51 -16.84
N HIS A 25 -3.81 36.69 -16.88
CA HIS A 25 -4.74 36.09 -15.92
C HIS A 25 -5.01 34.62 -16.24
N LEU A 26 -5.01 34.23 -17.51
CA LEU A 26 -5.16 32.84 -17.93
C LEU A 26 -3.99 31.99 -17.41
N THR A 27 -2.77 32.50 -17.54
CA THR A 27 -1.55 31.84 -17.02
C THR A 27 -1.63 31.67 -15.51
N ALA A 28 -2.07 32.70 -14.78
CA ALA A 28 -2.24 32.62 -13.33
C ALA A 28 -3.30 31.58 -12.92
N LEU A 29 -4.44 31.51 -13.62
CA LEU A 29 -5.50 30.53 -13.35
C LEU A 29 -5.04 29.10 -13.59
N LEU A 30 -4.32 28.84 -14.69
CA LEU A 30 -3.74 27.54 -14.97
C LEU A 30 -2.74 27.12 -13.89
N LEU A 31 -1.88 28.05 -13.46
CA LEU A 31 -0.91 27.80 -12.40
C LEU A 31 -1.59 27.51 -11.06
N SER A 32 -2.63 28.29 -10.69
CA SER A 32 -3.41 28.06 -9.48
C SER A 32 -4.14 26.71 -9.51
N GLY A 33 -4.70 26.31 -10.65
CA GLY A 33 -5.31 24.99 -10.84
C GLY A 33 -4.30 23.86 -10.66
N PHE A 34 -3.10 24.02 -11.24
CA PHE A 34 -2.02 23.05 -11.09
C PHE A 34 -1.53 22.92 -9.64
N ILE A 35 -1.33 24.04 -8.95
CA ILE A 35 -0.95 24.03 -7.52
C ILE A 35 -2.03 23.34 -6.68
N ALA A 36 -3.31 23.65 -6.91
CA ALA A 36 -4.42 23.01 -6.20
C ALA A 36 -4.43 21.49 -6.46
N LEU A 37 -4.15 21.04 -7.68
CA LEU A 37 -4.04 19.63 -8.03
C LEU A 37 -2.87 18.95 -7.28
N LEU A 38 -1.70 19.59 -7.22
CA LEU A 38 -0.55 19.05 -6.48
C LEU A 38 -0.85 18.89 -4.98
N ILE A 39 -1.51 19.87 -4.38
CA ILE A 39 -1.93 19.79 -2.97
C ILE A 39 -2.96 18.67 -2.79
N PHE A 40 -3.92 18.53 -3.70
CA PHE A 40 -4.87 17.40 -3.67
C PHE A 40 -4.15 16.05 -3.75
N LEU A 41 -3.20 15.88 -4.66
CA LEU A 41 -2.43 14.65 -4.81
C LEU A 41 -1.65 14.31 -3.54
N LYS A 42 -1.01 15.32 -2.93
CA LYS A 42 -0.33 15.17 -1.64
C LYS A 42 -1.30 14.73 -0.54
N ASP A 43 -2.44 15.39 -0.39
CA ASP A 43 -3.46 15.05 0.61
C ASP A 43 -4.01 13.63 0.40
N LEU A 44 -4.26 13.26 -0.87
CA LEU A 44 -4.77 11.95 -1.25
C LEU A 44 -3.77 10.86 -0.87
N PHE A 45 -2.49 11.06 -1.19
CA PHE A 45 -1.43 10.12 -0.85
C PHE A 45 -1.31 9.92 0.66
N GLN A 46 -1.30 11.01 1.44
CA GLN A 46 -1.30 10.95 2.89
C GLN A 46 -2.52 10.21 3.45
N HIS A 47 -3.71 10.49 2.92
CA HIS A 47 -4.94 9.83 3.33
C HIS A 47 -4.91 8.32 3.08
N LEU A 48 -4.44 7.90 1.89
CA LEU A 48 -4.28 6.48 1.56
C LEU A 48 -3.29 5.78 2.50
N ASN A 49 -2.16 6.42 2.81
CA ASN A 49 -1.17 5.89 3.75
C ASN A 49 -1.75 5.69 5.15
N TYR A 50 -2.46 6.70 5.69
CA TYR A 50 -3.12 6.57 6.98
C TYR A 50 -4.15 5.45 7.00
N LYS A 51 -4.96 5.32 5.94
CA LYS A 51 -5.95 4.26 5.83
C LYS A 51 -5.29 2.88 5.79
N PHE A 52 -4.18 2.74 5.06
CA PHE A 52 -3.44 1.48 4.97
C PHE A 52 -2.79 1.11 6.32
N LEU A 53 -2.22 2.07 7.03
CA LEU A 53 -1.68 1.86 8.39
C LEU A 53 -2.77 1.45 9.40
N ASP A 54 -3.96 2.05 9.31
CA ASP A 54 -5.10 1.66 10.13
C ASP A 54 -5.59 0.24 9.80
N GLN A 55 -5.66 -0.11 8.51
CA GLN A 55 -5.96 -1.48 8.07
C GLN A 55 -4.94 -2.49 8.60
N ALA A 56 -3.65 -2.16 8.57
CA ALA A 56 -2.59 -3.02 9.13
C ALA A 56 -2.76 -3.21 10.63
N SER A 57 -2.97 -2.11 11.36
CA SER A 57 -3.21 -2.14 12.81
C SER A 57 -4.43 -2.97 13.19
N LYS A 58 -5.49 -2.94 12.38
CA LYS A 58 -6.68 -3.78 12.57
C LYS A 58 -6.40 -5.24 12.27
N ALA A 59 -5.78 -5.55 11.14
CA ALA A 59 -5.41 -6.91 10.75
C ALA A 59 -4.49 -7.58 11.78
N GLU A 60 -3.52 -6.86 12.33
CA GLU A 60 -2.61 -7.35 13.36
C GLU A 60 -3.31 -7.69 14.69
N LYS A 61 -4.48 -7.08 14.96
CA LYS A 61 -5.28 -7.34 16.18
C LYS A 61 -6.32 -8.43 15.97
N GLU A 62 -6.51 -8.91 14.75
CA GLU A 62 -7.49 -9.95 14.47
C GLU A 62 -7.03 -11.32 14.94
N ASN A 63 -7.99 -12.13 15.35
CA ASN A 63 -7.72 -13.52 15.68
C ASN A 63 -7.30 -14.28 14.43
N ILE A 64 -6.30 -15.15 14.55
CA ILE A 64 -5.75 -15.95 13.46
C ILE A 64 -6.81 -16.76 12.71
N LEU A 65 -7.90 -17.17 13.38
CA LEU A 65 -9.02 -17.90 12.79
C LEU A 65 -9.84 -17.08 11.76
N ASN A 66 -9.77 -15.76 11.85
CA ASN A 66 -10.47 -14.84 10.93
C ASN A 66 -9.58 -14.38 9.77
N LEU A 67 -8.31 -14.78 9.76
CA LEU A 67 -7.37 -14.42 8.71
C LEU A 67 -7.49 -15.39 7.54
N SER A 68 -7.19 -14.88 6.34
CA SER A 68 -6.94 -15.75 5.19
C SER A 68 -5.59 -16.43 5.36
N SER A 69 -5.45 -17.64 4.83
CA SER A 69 -4.18 -18.36 4.90
C SER A 69 -3.88 -19.18 3.67
N PHE A 70 -2.59 -19.37 3.40
CA PHE A 70 -2.10 -20.30 2.39
C PHE A 70 -0.79 -20.95 2.84
N LYS A 71 -0.48 -22.09 2.24
CA LYS A 71 0.83 -22.74 2.38
C LYS A 71 1.73 -22.30 1.24
N GLY A 72 2.95 -21.91 1.56
CA GLY A 72 3.90 -21.46 0.55
C GLY A 72 5.30 -21.28 1.11
N ARG A 73 6.23 -20.92 0.23
CA ARG A 73 7.62 -20.65 0.59
C ARG A 73 7.90 -19.17 0.45
N PHE A 74 8.70 -18.63 1.38
CA PHE A 74 9.25 -17.29 1.23
C PHE A 74 10.25 -17.28 0.06
N ILE A 75 10.16 -16.26 -0.80
CA ILE A 75 11.03 -16.09 -1.97
C ILE A 75 12.03 -14.98 -1.72
N MET A 76 11.54 -13.75 -1.51
CA MET A 76 12.39 -12.58 -1.32
C MET A 76 11.64 -11.41 -0.69
N ILE A 77 12.41 -10.47 -0.15
CA ILE A 77 11.96 -9.10 0.12
C ILE A 77 12.30 -8.27 -1.12
N ARG A 78 11.34 -7.52 -1.66
CA ARG A 78 11.68 -6.52 -2.68
C ARG A 78 12.28 -5.30 -1.98
N ASN A 79 13.47 -4.91 -2.43
CA ASN A 79 14.15 -3.69 -1.97
C ASN A 79 13.64 -2.42 -2.66
N GLU A 80 12.45 -2.46 -3.27
CA GLU A 80 11.81 -1.28 -3.83
C GLU A 80 11.22 -0.47 -2.68
N GLU A 81 11.41 0.86 -2.68
CA GLU A 81 10.73 1.74 -1.72
C GLU A 81 9.22 1.53 -1.84
N SER A 82 8.58 1.21 -0.72
CA SER A 82 7.13 1.04 -0.67
C SER A 82 6.47 2.34 -1.13
N PRO A 83 5.56 2.30 -2.12
CA PRO A 83 4.86 3.50 -2.58
C PRO A 83 3.86 4.02 -1.53
N LEU A 84 3.76 3.39 -0.37
CA LEU A 84 2.84 3.77 0.71
C LEU A 84 3.62 4.35 1.90
N SER A 85 4.25 3.49 2.71
CA SER A 85 5.05 3.89 3.86
C SER A 85 6.31 3.04 3.97
N ASN A 86 7.39 3.68 4.44
CA ASN A 86 8.66 3.04 4.81
C ASN A 86 8.51 2.06 5.98
N ASP A 87 7.36 2.06 6.66
CA ASP A 87 7.07 1.12 7.75
C ASP A 87 6.80 -0.31 7.26
N PHE A 88 6.55 -0.49 5.95
CA PHE A 88 6.23 -1.79 5.38
C PHE A 88 7.39 -2.36 4.57
N THR A 89 7.65 -3.64 4.81
CA THR A 89 8.50 -4.47 3.98
C THR A 89 7.63 -5.24 3.00
N PHE A 90 8.00 -5.22 1.72
CA PHE A 90 7.29 -5.95 0.68
C PHE A 90 7.88 -7.35 0.50
N MET A 91 7.12 -8.37 0.89
CA MET A 91 7.54 -9.76 0.92
C MET A 91 6.82 -10.56 -0.15
N ILE A 92 7.55 -11.43 -0.86
CA ILE A 92 6.98 -12.33 -1.88
C ILE A 92 7.01 -13.76 -1.35
N PHE A 93 5.86 -14.41 -1.43
CA PHE A 93 5.70 -15.84 -1.17
C PHE A 93 5.29 -16.57 -2.45
N HIS A 94 5.60 -17.84 -2.56
CA HIS A 94 5.15 -18.70 -3.65
C HIS A 94 4.37 -19.88 -3.10
N ASN A 95 3.13 -20.07 -3.55
CA ASN A 95 2.26 -21.16 -3.10
C ASN A 95 2.32 -22.42 -3.98
N GLY A 96 3.29 -22.49 -4.91
CA GLY A 96 3.42 -23.57 -5.88
C GLY A 96 2.84 -23.24 -7.26
N SER A 97 1.91 -22.27 -7.36
CA SER A 97 1.29 -21.85 -8.61
C SER A 97 1.57 -20.39 -8.97
N ILE A 98 1.49 -19.50 -7.98
CA ILE A 98 1.63 -18.05 -8.18
C ILE A 98 2.51 -17.43 -7.10
N GLU A 99 3.11 -16.30 -7.45
CA GLU A 99 3.74 -15.38 -6.50
C GLU A 99 2.67 -14.51 -5.85
N ILE A 100 2.71 -14.46 -4.52
CA ILE A 100 1.77 -13.70 -3.68
C ILE A 100 2.57 -12.61 -2.96
N PRO A 101 2.43 -11.35 -3.39
CA PRO A 101 3.03 -10.22 -2.73
C PRO A 101 2.22 -9.81 -1.49
N LEU A 102 2.90 -9.60 -0.36
CA LEU A 102 2.30 -9.13 0.88
C LEU A 102 3.15 -8.04 1.55
N PHE A 103 2.48 -7.10 2.19
CA PHE A 103 3.09 -6.04 2.99
C PHE A 103 3.16 -6.48 4.45
N CYS A 104 4.35 -6.44 5.04
CA CYS A 104 4.54 -6.75 6.45
C CYS A 104 5.19 -5.58 7.19
N ARG A 105 4.65 -5.22 8.35
CA ARG A 105 5.24 -4.23 9.26
C ARG A 105 5.95 -4.89 10.45
N ASN A 106 5.55 -6.11 10.80
CA ASN A 106 6.05 -6.79 11.98
C ASN A 106 7.43 -7.42 11.71
N GLN A 107 8.46 -6.84 12.30
CA GLN A 107 9.86 -7.28 12.15
C GLN A 107 10.08 -8.74 12.57
N SER A 108 9.37 -9.25 13.59
CA SER A 108 9.53 -10.64 14.00
C SER A 108 9.01 -11.61 12.93
N VAL A 109 7.92 -11.26 12.26
CA VAL A 109 7.32 -12.04 11.16
C VAL A 109 8.22 -11.99 9.93
N ILE A 110 8.76 -10.80 9.61
CA ILE A 110 9.72 -10.62 8.51
C ILE A 110 10.93 -11.52 8.72
N GLN A 111 11.55 -11.45 9.91
CA GLN A 111 12.71 -12.28 10.24
C GLN A 111 12.35 -13.77 10.22
N LYS A 112 11.22 -14.16 10.79
CA LYS A 112 10.79 -15.57 10.82
C LYS A 112 10.62 -16.13 9.41
N ALA A 113 9.97 -15.40 8.51
CA ALA A 113 9.82 -15.83 7.12
C ALA A 113 11.16 -15.84 6.37
N ALA A 114 11.99 -14.80 6.53
CA ALA A 114 13.26 -14.67 5.80
C ALA A 114 14.30 -15.73 6.18
N HIS A 115 14.27 -16.24 7.40
CA HIS A 115 15.19 -17.29 7.86
C HIS A 115 14.65 -18.71 7.64
N SER A 116 13.37 -18.86 7.28
CA SER A 116 12.79 -20.18 7.06
C SER A 116 13.23 -20.77 5.73
N LYS A 117 13.71 -22.02 5.76
CA LYS A 117 13.98 -22.83 4.57
C LYS A 117 12.83 -23.79 4.25
N ASN A 118 11.81 -23.82 5.10
CA ASN A 118 10.70 -24.75 5.02
C ASN A 118 9.48 -24.09 4.37
N GLU A 119 8.46 -24.90 4.14
CA GLU A 119 7.14 -24.38 3.78
C GLU A 119 6.48 -23.77 5.02
N LEU A 120 5.88 -22.60 4.82
CA LEU A 120 5.24 -21.79 5.83
C LEU A 120 3.73 -21.78 5.60
N ILE A 121 2.95 -21.77 6.68
CA ILE A 121 1.57 -21.29 6.66
C ILE A 121 1.63 -19.78 6.83
N VAL A 122 1.15 -19.05 5.84
CA VAL A 122 1.15 -17.59 5.78
C VAL A 122 -0.25 -17.10 6.14
N TYR A 123 -0.37 -16.28 7.18
CA TYR A 123 -1.64 -15.70 7.61
C TYR A 123 -1.68 -14.21 7.28
N TYR A 124 -2.73 -13.81 6.57
CA TYR A 124 -2.83 -12.48 6.01
C TYR A 124 -4.28 -12.00 5.97
N LYS A 125 -4.44 -10.68 5.84
CA LYS A 125 -5.73 -10.05 5.55
C LYS A 125 -5.54 -9.00 4.47
N ASP A 126 -6.37 -9.07 3.43
CA ASP A 126 -6.18 -8.30 2.20
C ASP A 126 -4.77 -8.54 1.62
N TYR A 127 -3.88 -7.55 1.69
CA TYR A 127 -2.48 -7.66 1.27
C TYR A 127 -1.50 -7.57 2.45
N ILE A 128 -1.99 -7.65 3.69
CA ILE A 128 -1.21 -7.41 4.90
C ILE A 128 -0.83 -8.74 5.52
N LEU A 129 0.48 -9.02 5.59
CA LEU A 129 1.03 -10.18 6.27
C LEU A 129 0.97 -9.96 7.78
N VAL A 130 0.24 -10.83 8.47
CA VAL A 130 0.03 -10.75 9.92
C VAL A 130 0.93 -11.72 10.67
N ASN A 131 1.05 -12.96 10.20
CA ASN A 131 1.88 -13.98 10.85
C ASN A 131 2.34 -15.06 9.85
N VAL A 132 3.37 -15.81 10.23
CA VAL A 132 3.81 -17.03 9.54
C VAL A 132 4.06 -18.15 10.54
N GLU A 133 3.78 -19.39 10.17
CA GLU A 133 4.04 -20.59 10.97
C GLU A 133 4.83 -21.60 10.15
N GLU A 134 5.86 -22.22 10.74
CA GLU A 134 6.60 -23.27 10.05
C GLU A 134 5.81 -24.58 10.09
N ILE A 135 5.73 -25.26 8.95
CA ILE A 135 5.19 -26.61 8.92
C ILE A 135 6.29 -27.53 9.45
N GLU A 136 6.17 -27.99 10.70
CA GLU A 136 7.08 -29.00 11.25
C GLU A 136 7.11 -30.21 10.32
N LYS A 137 8.30 -30.56 9.82
CA LYS A 137 8.48 -31.83 9.13
C LYS A 137 8.23 -32.92 10.18
N THR A 138 7.14 -33.66 10.02
CA THR A 138 6.96 -34.93 10.74
C THR A 138 8.22 -35.76 10.47
N PRO A 139 8.98 -36.17 11.51
CA PRO A 139 10.12 -37.04 11.29
C PRO A 139 9.62 -38.29 10.59
N LYS A 140 10.19 -38.60 9.41
CA LYS A 140 9.91 -39.87 8.75
C LYS A 140 10.39 -41.00 9.67
N PRO A 141 9.56 -42.02 9.94
CA PRO A 141 9.97 -43.18 10.72
C PRO A 141 11.12 -43.94 10.06
#